data_AF-A0A960WDC6-F1
#
_entry.id   AF-A0A960WDC6-F1
#
_cell.length_a   1.000
_cell.length_b   1.000
_cell.length_c   1.000
_cell.angle_alpha   90.00
_cell.angle_beta   90.00
_cell.angle_gamma   90.00
#
_symmetry.space_group_name_H-M   'P 1'
#
loop_
_entity.id
_entity.type
_entity.pdbx_description
1 polymer ?
#
loop_
_entity_poly.entity_id
_entity_poly.type
_entity_poly.pdbx_seq_one_letter_code
_entity_poly.pdbx_strand_id
1 'polypeptide(L)'
;MEISKHTLDAWTLHTLNTGKVQLSFLPAIGGRLQSIRYQSRELLFSHPLLEGNVEYTSALAEKCNDAFALWGGDKTWIAPQNQWNMGKPYQDLDSKPYTFKINTSDAHTNVVLTSPLCSETGLIVTRTFTLHENSSQWQVTHSLTNQGQQHIKKSLWDVTMLCQPAHVFIPIQKESIHPDGLRTFTHEGSSTQLRSRVCQWHKNMVTVDCQKPSTFKFGSDDPGSWIVAKLENQIMLGKKFLCNEGTIYPDHCSIEVYNSEKYPYCELELLTPMVDLAPGASHQVHEICFVTTCDKKTTTRDDLEKFFQENK
;
A
#
# COMPACT_ATOMS: atom_id res chain seq x y z
N MET A 1 -9.48 -13.26 -19.37
CA MET A 1 -9.59 -12.24 -18.30
C MET A 1 -10.60 -11.24 -18.77
N GLU A 2 -11.58 -10.87 -17.95
CA GLU A 2 -12.56 -9.86 -18.34
C GLU A 2 -11.99 -8.47 -18.01
N ILE A 3 -12.00 -7.58 -19.00
CA ILE A 3 -11.54 -6.20 -18.86
C ILE A 3 -12.71 -5.28 -19.20
N SER A 4 -13.05 -4.40 -18.28
CA SER A 4 -14.14 -3.45 -18.45
C SER A 4 -13.72 -2.05 -18.03
N LYS A 5 -14.48 -1.06 -18.50
CA LYS A 5 -14.30 0.35 -18.16
C LYS A 5 -15.64 0.87 -17.67
N HIS A 6 -15.65 1.47 -16.49
CA HIS A 6 -16.83 2.06 -15.89
C HIS A 6 -16.54 3.51 -15.53
N THR A 7 -17.48 4.41 -15.83
CA THR A 7 -17.38 5.81 -15.44
C THR A 7 -18.43 6.11 -14.39
N LEU A 8 -17.99 6.54 -13.21
CA LEU A 8 -18.82 7.04 -12.12
C LEU A 8 -18.52 8.54 -11.98
N ASP A 9 -19.45 9.38 -12.44
CA ASP A 9 -19.23 10.83 -12.59
C ASP A 9 -17.93 11.12 -13.38
N ALA A 10 -16.96 11.83 -12.78
CA ALA A 10 -15.67 12.06 -13.44
C ALA A 10 -14.66 10.91 -13.26
N TRP A 11 -14.93 9.93 -12.38
CA TRP A 11 -14.03 8.79 -12.17
C TRP A 11 -14.18 7.79 -13.29
N THR A 12 -13.07 7.51 -13.97
CA THR A 12 -13.00 6.43 -14.94
C THR A 12 -12.21 5.27 -14.35
N LEU A 13 -12.92 4.22 -13.97
CA LEU A 13 -12.36 2.98 -13.44
C LEU A 13 -12.11 1.98 -14.56
N HIS A 14 -10.88 1.48 -14.63
CA HIS A 14 -10.49 0.37 -15.50
C HIS A 14 -10.43 -0.89 -14.65
N THR A 15 -11.29 -1.86 -14.95
CA THR A 15 -11.50 -3.03 -14.10
C THR A 15 -11.02 -4.28 -14.80
N LEU A 16 -10.20 -5.07 -14.11
CA LEU A 16 -9.73 -6.37 -14.54
C LEU A 16 -10.26 -7.43 -13.57
N ASN A 17 -10.99 -8.40 -14.10
CA ASN A 17 -11.53 -9.52 -13.35
C ASN A 17 -10.82 -10.80 -13.76
N THR A 18 -10.06 -11.39 -12.82
CA THR A 18 -9.33 -12.64 -13.04
C THR A 18 -10.23 -13.86 -13.00
N GLY A 19 -11.50 -13.73 -12.56
CA GLY A 19 -12.39 -14.84 -12.24
C GLY A 19 -12.32 -15.24 -10.75
N LYS A 20 -11.32 -14.76 -10.00
CA LYS A 20 -11.23 -14.92 -8.53
C LYS A 20 -11.23 -13.59 -7.78
N VAL A 21 -10.59 -12.58 -8.34
CA VAL A 21 -10.51 -11.23 -7.79
C VAL A 21 -10.74 -10.20 -8.88
N GLN A 22 -11.35 -9.08 -8.52
CA GLN A 22 -11.54 -7.93 -9.38
C GLN A 22 -10.68 -6.77 -8.87
N LEU A 23 -9.83 -6.22 -9.73
CA LEU A 23 -9.00 -5.05 -9.47
C LEU A 23 -9.48 -3.88 -10.32
N SER A 24 -9.80 -2.75 -9.71
CA SER A 24 -10.27 -1.53 -10.40
C SER A 24 -9.28 -0.38 -10.21
N PHE A 25 -8.69 0.06 -11.33
CA PHE A 25 -7.68 1.11 -11.38
C PHE A 25 -8.31 2.47 -11.68
N LEU A 26 -7.84 3.51 -11.01
CA LEU A 26 -8.22 4.91 -11.22
C LEU A 26 -6.99 5.74 -11.63
N PRO A 27 -6.62 5.75 -12.92
CA PRO A 27 -5.41 6.43 -13.37
C PRO A 27 -5.43 7.93 -13.14
N ALA A 28 -6.62 8.55 -13.18
CA ALA A 28 -6.78 9.99 -13.06
C ALA A 28 -6.28 10.57 -11.72
N ILE A 29 -6.12 9.74 -10.69
CA ILE A 29 -5.76 10.17 -9.34
C ILE A 29 -4.60 9.31 -8.84
N GLY A 30 -3.37 9.77 -9.05
CA GLY A 30 -2.16 9.13 -8.51
C GLY A 30 -1.88 7.70 -8.98
N GLY A 31 -2.51 7.27 -10.09
CA GLY A 31 -2.38 5.89 -10.57
C GLY A 31 -2.80 4.84 -9.54
N ARG A 32 -3.93 5.07 -8.87
CA ARG A 32 -4.42 4.21 -7.78
C ARG A 32 -4.97 2.89 -8.28
N LEU A 33 -4.75 1.85 -7.49
CA LEU A 33 -5.66 0.71 -7.43
C LEU A 33 -6.78 1.10 -6.45
N GLN A 34 -7.92 1.55 -6.99
CA GLN A 34 -9.00 2.14 -6.18
C GLN A 34 -9.86 1.09 -5.48
N SER A 35 -9.96 -0.12 -6.05
CA SER A 35 -10.81 -1.17 -5.50
C SER A 35 -10.21 -2.56 -5.72
N ILE A 36 -10.37 -3.40 -4.69
CA ILE A 36 -10.07 -4.83 -4.70
C ILE A 36 -11.35 -5.52 -4.23
N ARG A 37 -12.02 -6.22 -5.14
CA ARG A 37 -13.21 -6.99 -4.81
C ARG A 37 -12.93 -8.49 -4.85
N TYR A 38 -13.22 -9.14 -3.73
CA TYR A 38 -13.12 -10.58 -3.57
C TYR A 38 -14.42 -11.13 -2.99
N GLN A 39 -15.00 -12.14 -3.63
CA GLN A 39 -16.31 -12.70 -3.24
C GLN A 39 -17.39 -11.61 -3.04
N SER A 40 -17.46 -10.65 -3.98
CA SER A 40 -18.38 -9.50 -3.96
C SER A 40 -18.19 -8.50 -2.80
N ARG A 41 -17.09 -8.59 -2.04
CA ARG A 41 -16.77 -7.66 -0.96
C ARG A 41 -15.64 -6.72 -1.38
N GLU A 42 -15.85 -5.43 -1.16
CA GLU A 42 -14.83 -4.40 -1.32
C GLU A 42 -13.87 -4.45 -0.13
N LEU A 43 -12.57 -4.46 -0.41
CA LEU A 43 -11.53 -4.51 0.62
C LEU A 43 -10.87 -3.16 0.84
N LEU A 44 -10.84 -2.28 -0.17
CA LEU A 44 -10.17 -0.99 -0.07
C LEU A 44 -11.14 0.11 0.32
N PHE A 45 -10.67 0.99 1.21
CA PHE A 45 -11.41 2.19 1.57
C PHE A 45 -11.38 3.17 0.39
N SER A 46 -12.54 3.69 0.02
CA SER A 46 -12.71 4.81 -0.91
C SER A 46 -13.34 5.95 -0.14
N HIS A 47 -12.79 7.16 -0.26
CA HIS A 47 -13.31 8.28 0.52
C HIS A 47 -14.62 8.81 -0.09
N PRO A 48 -15.76 8.70 0.63
CA PRO A 48 -17.08 8.93 0.02
C PRO A 48 -17.27 10.37 -0.45
N LEU A 49 -16.67 11.36 0.22
CA LEU A 49 -16.75 12.77 -0.20
C LEU A 49 -15.92 13.12 -1.43
N LEU A 50 -15.05 12.21 -1.87
CA LEU A 50 -14.13 12.43 -2.98
C LEU A 50 -14.54 11.67 -4.24
N GLU A 51 -15.46 10.72 -4.14
CA GLU A 51 -16.00 10.02 -5.30
C GLU A 51 -16.54 11.01 -6.33
N GLY A 52 -16.19 10.77 -7.60
CA GLY A 52 -16.57 11.64 -8.71
C GLY A 52 -15.72 12.92 -8.86
N ASN A 53 -14.78 13.22 -7.96
CA ASN A 53 -13.84 14.35 -8.10
C ASN A 53 -12.50 13.89 -8.67
N VAL A 54 -11.95 14.55 -9.69
CA VAL A 54 -10.67 14.14 -10.32
C VAL A 54 -9.53 15.15 -10.16
N GLU A 55 -9.83 16.35 -9.67
CA GLU A 55 -8.84 17.41 -9.52
C GLU A 55 -8.58 17.67 -8.05
N TYR A 56 -7.32 17.60 -7.63
CA TYR A 56 -6.94 18.04 -6.30
C TYR A 56 -7.14 19.56 -6.16
N THR A 57 -7.86 19.97 -5.13
CA THR A 57 -7.95 21.36 -4.71
C THR A 57 -7.78 21.46 -3.19
N SER A 58 -7.31 22.60 -2.69
CA SER A 58 -7.24 22.86 -1.25
C SER A 58 -8.61 22.72 -0.57
N ALA A 59 -9.69 23.08 -1.28
CA ALA A 59 -11.06 22.90 -0.82
C ALA A 59 -11.45 21.42 -0.63
N LEU A 60 -10.93 20.50 -1.46
CA LEU A 60 -11.15 19.06 -1.26
C LEU A 60 -10.40 18.54 -0.03
N ALA A 61 -9.16 18.98 0.20
CA ALA A 61 -8.42 18.63 1.42
C ALA A 61 -9.14 19.14 2.67
N GLU A 62 -9.64 20.38 2.64
CA GLU A 62 -10.45 20.96 3.72
C GLU A 62 -11.74 20.18 3.97
N LYS A 63 -12.45 19.74 2.92
CA LYS A 63 -13.62 18.85 3.05
C LYS A 63 -13.28 17.51 3.69
N CYS A 64 -12.08 17.00 3.47
CA CYS A 64 -11.61 15.80 4.14
C CYS A 64 -11.22 16.08 5.60
N ASN A 65 -11.16 17.34 6.04
CA ASN A 65 -10.59 17.82 7.30
C ASN A 65 -9.14 17.34 7.50
N ASP A 66 -8.38 17.26 6.41
CA ASP A 66 -7.05 16.67 6.36
C ASP A 66 -6.04 17.58 5.65
N ALA A 67 -4.75 17.27 5.77
CA ALA A 67 -3.70 18.09 5.16
C ALA A 67 -3.69 17.98 3.62
N PHE A 68 -4.24 16.90 3.07
CA PHE A 68 -4.35 16.59 1.65
C PHE A 68 -5.64 15.80 1.36
N ALA A 69 -6.00 15.63 0.08
CA ALA A 69 -7.17 14.86 -0.31
C ALA A 69 -6.91 13.36 -0.11
N LEU A 70 -7.62 12.76 0.83
CA LEU A 70 -7.43 11.37 1.22
C LEU A 70 -8.28 10.44 0.35
N TRP A 71 -7.86 10.17 -0.88
CA TRP A 71 -8.68 9.48 -1.90
C TRP A 71 -9.07 8.02 -1.57
N GLY A 72 -8.30 7.34 -0.72
CA GLY A 72 -8.45 5.90 -0.52
C GLY A 72 -7.60 5.06 -1.48
N GLY A 73 -7.92 3.78 -1.56
CA GLY A 73 -7.28 2.81 -2.44
C GLY A 73 -5.83 2.50 -2.04
N ASP A 74 -5.11 1.99 -3.02
CA ASP A 74 -3.73 1.54 -2.90
C ASP A 74 -2.83 2.36 -3.84
N LYS A 75 -1.75 2.91 -3.27
CA LYS A 75 -0.94 4.00 -3.84
C LYS A 75 0.54 3.81 -3.52
N THR A 76 1.40 4.46 -4.31
CA THR A 76 2.83 4.55 -4.02
C THR A 76 3.21 5.98 -3.70
N TRP A 77 3.64 6.21 -2.47
CA TRP A 77 4.34 7.42 -2.04
C TRP A 77 5.86 7.23 -2.09
N ILE A 78 6.59 8.31 -1.80
CA ILE A 78 8.05 8.30 -1.73
C ILE A 78 8.48 8.77 -0.35
N ALA A 79 9.22 7.93 0.35
CA ALA A 79 9.79 8.20 1.67
C ALA A 79 11.18 8.86 1.57
N PRO A 80 11.66 9.55 2.63
CA PRO A 80 11.04 9.68 3.96
C PRO A 80 10.03 10.84 4.04
N GLN A 81 9.02 10.67 4.88
CA GLN A 81 7.94 11.65 5.09
C GLN A 81 8.45 13.00 5.62
N ASN A 82 9.53 13.00 6.43
CA ASN A 82 10.10 14.24 6.96
C ASN A 82 10.74 15.16 5.91
N GLN A 83 10.89 14.69 4.66
CA GLN A 83 11.36 15.49 3.52
C GLN A 83 10.20 16.03 2.67
N TRP A 84 8.96 15.81 3.10
CA TRP A 84 7.79 16.31 2.40
C TRP A 84 7.55 17.78 2.69
N ASN A 85 7.23 18.53 1.65
CA ASN A 85 6.92 19.93 1.79
C ASN A 85 5.62 20.10 2.59
N MET A 86 5.71 20.82 3.72
CA MET A 86 4.60 21.00 4.68
C MET A 86 3.99 19.67 5.18
N GLY A 87 4.75 18.57 5.15
CA GLY A 87 4.26 17.25 5.58
C GLY A 87 3.22 16.60 4.66
N LYS A 88 3.10 17.07 3.40
CA LYS A 88 2.10 16.56 2.44
C LYS A 88 2.75 15.65 1.39
N PRO A 89 2.06 14.58 0.93
CA PRO A 89 2.60 13.75 -0.14
C PRO A 89 2.80 14.59 -1.41
N TYR A 90 3.81 14.22 -2.21
CA TYR A 90 4.11 14.88 -3.47
C TYR A 90 2.90 14.84 -4.40
N GLN A 91 2.30 16.00 -4.69
CA GLN A 91 1.00 16.10 -5.39
C GLN A 91 1.03 15.44 -6.78
N ASP A 92 2.15 15.58 -7.50
CA ASP A 92 2.37 14.98 -8.81
C ASP A 92 2.28 13.44 -8.80
N LEU A 93 2.61 12.82 -7.66
CA LEU A 93 2.60 11.37 -7.50
C LEU A 93 1.31 10.89 -6.82
N ASP A 94 0.80 11.63 -5.86
CA ASP A 94 -0.38 11.22 -5.09
C ASP A 94 -1.72 11.49 -5.78
N SER A 95 -1.81 12.60 -6.53
CA SER A 95 -3.11 13.16 -6.94
C SER A 95 -3.21 13.48 -8.44
N LYS A 96 -2.10 13.64 -9.17
CA LYS A 96 -2.18 13.93 -10.62
C LYS A 96 -2.46 12.67 -11.46
N PRO A 97 -2.98 12.82 -12.68
CA PRO A 97 -3.25 11.71 -13.58
C PRO A 97 -1.99 10.97 -14.01
N TYR A 98 -2.02 9.64 -13.90
CA TYR A 98 -1.01 8.74 -14.44
C TYR A 98 -1.41 8.31 -15.85
N THR A 99 -0.42 8.07 -16.70
CA THR A 99 -0.67 7.34 -17.95
C THR A 99 -1.03 5.88 -17.63
N PHE A 100 -1.95 5.31 -18.40
CA PHE A 100 -2.46 3.96 -18.19
C PHE A 100 -2.34 3.16 -19.49
N LYS A 101 -1.71 1.99 -19.41
CA LYS A 101 -1.56 1.05 -20.52
C LYS A 101 -1.91 -0.36 -20.06
N ILE A 102 -2.63 -1.09 -20.88
CA ILE A 102 -2.89 -2.51 -20.69
C ILE A 102 -2.22 -3.28 -21.83
N ASN A 103 -1.43 -4.29 -21.48
CA ASN A 103 -0.83 -5.21 -22.43
C ASN A 103 -1.26 -6.63 -22.06
N THR A 104 -2.00 -7.30 -22.94
CA THR A 104 -2.46 -8.68 -22.72
C THR A 104 -1.63 -9.63 -23.57
N SER A 105 -1.20 -10.73 -22.97
CA SER A 105 -0.59 -11.89 -23.63
C SER A 105 -1.41 -13.15 -23.34
N ASP A 106 -1.07 -14.27 -23.97
CA ASP A 106 -1.71 -15.56 -23.70
C ASP A 106 -1.48 -16.05 -22.25
N ALA A 107 -0.43 -15.59 -21.57
CA ALA A 107 -0.05 -16.06 -20.23
C ALA A 107 -0.51 -15.14 -19.09
N HIS A 108 -0.55 -13.83 -19.34
CA HIS A 108 -0.85 -12.82 -18.33
C HIS A 108 -1.27 -11.47 -18.94
N THR A 109 -1.92 -10.64 -18.12
CA THR A 109 -2.23 -9.25 -18.43
C THR A 109 -1.40 -8.32 -17.55
N ASN A 110 -0.74 -7.35 -18.19
CA ASN A 110 0.01 -6.29 -17.52
C ASN A 110 -0.77 -4.97 -17.56
N VAL A 111 -0.96 -4.35 -16.40
CA VAL A 111 -1.45 -2.97 -16.27
C VAL A 111 -0.29 -2.08 -15.84
N VAL A 112 0.07 -1.11 -16.67
CA VAL A 112 1.17 -0.18 -16.43
C VAL A 112 0.62 1.22 -16.16
N LEU A 113 0.97 1.74 -14.99
CA LEU A 113 0.62 3.07 -14.51
C LEU A 113 1.90 3.88 -14.33
N THR A 114 2.03 5.00 -15.03
CA THR A 114 3.24 5.87 -14.94
C THR A 114 2.86 7.29 -14.59
N SER A 115 3.48 7.80 -13.52
CA SER A 115 3.28 9.16 -13.02
C SER A 115 3.75 10.22 -14.01
N PRO A 116 3.28 11.48 -13.87
CA PRO A 116 4.01 12.61 -14.42
C PRO A 116 5.37 12.76 -13.71
N LEU A 117 6.27 13.55 -14.28
CA LEU A 117 7.49 13.97 -13.60
C LEU A 117 7.11 14.78 -12.35
N CYS A 118 7.56 14.34 -11.18
CA CYS A 118 7.35 15.10 -9.95
C CYS A 118 8.20 16.38 -9.99
N SER A 119 7.53 17.52 -9.98
CA SER A 119 8.15 18.85 -10.04
C SER A 119 9.04 19.15 -8.83
N GLU A 120 8.75 18.56 -7.67
CA GLU A 120 9.52 18.75 -6.44
C GLU A 120 10.76 17.86 -6.34
N THR A 121 10.75 16.68 -6.97
CA THR A 121 11.81 15.67 -6.77
C THR A 121 12.54 15.26 -8.06
N GLY A 122 11.99 15.55 -9.24
CA GLY A 122 12.48 15.03 -10.51
C GLY A 122 12.27 13.53 -10.71
N LEU A 123 11.42 12.89 -9.88
CA LEU A 123 11.18 11.45 -9.92
C LEU A 123 9.94 11.09 -10.74
N ILE A 124 9.98 9.91 -11.35
CA ILE A 124 8.83 9.23 -11.96
C ILE A 124 8.61 7.92 -11.22
N VAL A 125 7.35 7.64 -10.87
CA VAL A 125 6.91 6.35 -10.33
C VAL A 125 6.19 5.57 -11.44
N THR A 126 6.60 4.32 -11.63
CA THR A 126 5.88 3.37 -12.49
C THR A 126 5.45 2.16 -11.66
N ARG A 127 4.19 1.73 -11.83
CA ARG A 127 3.63 0.52 -11.24
C ARG A 127 3.17 -0.40 -12.35
N THR A 128 3.68 -1.62 -12.37
CA THR A 128 3.27 -2.66 -13.33
C THR A 128 2.61 -3.80 -12.58
N PHE A 129 1.29 -3.95 -12.74
CA PHE A 129 0.54 -5.06 -12.18
C PHE A 129 0.50 -6.21 -13.17
N THR A 130 0.96 -7.38 -12.75
CA THR A 130 0.90 -8.62 -13.53
C THR A 130 -0.18 -9.51 -12.96
N LEU A 131 -1.22 -9.78 -13.76
CA LEU A 131 -2.36 -10.59 -13.38
C LEU A 131 -2.46 -11.84 -14.25
N HIS A 132 -2.88 -12.94 -13.64
CA HIS A 132 -3.17 -14.20 -14.34
C HIS A 132 -4.66 -14.54 -14.24
N GLU A 133 -5.19 -15.20 -15.27
CA GLU A 133 -6.54 -15.74 -15.21
C GLU A 133 -6.69 -16.78 -14.09
N ASN A 134 -7.89 -16.85 -13.51
CA ASN A 134 -8.27 -17.75 -12.43
C ASN A 134 -7.38 -17.68 -11.17
N SER A 135 -6.61 -16.61 -11.00
CA SER A 135 -5.74 -16.36 -9.85
C SER A 135 -6.32 -15.30 -8.92
N SER A 136 -6.16 -15.48 -7.61
CA SER A 136 -6.38 -14.43 -6.60
C SER A 136 -5.07 -13.82 -6.08
N GLN A 137 -3.96 -14.13 -6.75
CA GLN A 137 -2.63 -13.58 -6.53
C GLN A 137 -2.23 -12.75 -7.76
N TRP A 138 -1.55 -11.63 -7.52
CA TRP A 138 -0.98 -10.77 -8.55
C TRP A 138 0.38 -10.24 -8.08
N GLN A 139 1.18 -9.78 -9.04
CA GLN A 139 2.46 -9.14 -8.75
C GLN A 139 2.36 -7.65 -9.06
N VAL A 140 3.11 -6.83 -8.32
CA VAL A 140 3.29 -5.41 -8.63
C VAL A 140 4.78 -5.13 -8.71
N THR A 141 5.25 -4.66 -9.86
CA THR A 141 6.61 -4.12 -9.96
C THR A 141 6.55 -2.62 -9.79
N HIS A 142 7.20 -2.12 -8.75
CA HIS A 142 7.35 -0.70 -8.46
C HIS A 142 8.70 -0.24 -9.00
N SER A 143 8.71 0.85 -9.75
CA SER A 143 9.92 1.50 -10.25
C SER A 143 9.95 2.95 -9.83
N LEU A 144 11.12 3.39 -9.36
CA LEU A 144 11.43 4.78 -9.09
C LEU A 144 12.58 5.22 -9.99
N THR A 145 12.31 6.17 -10.91
CA THR A 145 13.28 6.65 -11.88
C THR A 145 13.60 8.12 -11.64
N ASN A 146 14.88 8.46 -11.54
CA ASN A 146 15.33 9.84 -11.42
C ASN A 146 15.53 10.47 -12.81
N GLN A 147 14.66 11.42 -13.17
CA GLN A 147 14.78 12.25 -14.37
C GLN A 147 15.21 13.69 -14.05
N GLY A 148 15.55 13.96 -12.80
CA GLY A 148 16.17 15.19 -12.35
C GLY A 148 17.64 15.29 -12.75
N GLN A 149 18.28 16.39 -12.34
CA GLN A 149 19.67 16.69 -12.69
C GLN A 149 20.66 16.40 -11.55
N GLN A 150 20.16 15.96 -10.39
CA GLN A 150 20.98 15.70 -9.20
C GLN A 150 20.73 14.29 -8.65
N HIS A 151 21.68 13.78 -7.89
CA HIS A 151 21.47 12.61 -7.06
C HIS A 151 20.32 12.85 -6.07
N ILE A 152 19.51 11.83 -5.84
CA ILE A 152 18.43 11.90 -4.87
C ILE A 152 18.32 10.61 -4.09
N LYS A 153 18.23 10.73 -2.76
CA LYS A 153 18.12 9.58 -1.86
C LYS A 153 16.69 9.41 -1.36
N LYS A 154 16.00 8.36 -1.78
CA LYS A 154 14.57 8.11 -1.51
C LYS A 154 14.28 6.63 -1.32
N SER A 155 13.06 6.31 -0.90
CA SER A 155 12.53 4.94 -0.80
C SER A 155 11.11 4.90 -1.38
N LEU A 156 10.76 3.76 -1.97
CA LEU A 156 9.39 3.47 -2.37
C LEU A 156 8.57 3.10 -1.14
N TRP A 157 7.40 3.72 -1.01
CA TRP A 157 6.47 3.50 0.10
C TRP A 157 5.11 3.14 -0.48
N ASP A 158 4.80 1.85 -0.48
CA ASP A 158 3.49 1.36 -0.88
C ASP A 158 2.53 1.48 0.32
N VAL A 159 1.33 2.04 0.07
CA VAL A 159 0.32 2.31 1.08
C VAL A 159 -1.05 1.82 0.59
N THR A 160 -1.55 0.76 1.22
CA THR A 160 -2.90 0.23 0.98
C THR A 160 -3.86 0.72 2.05
N MET A 161 -4.84 1.54 1.69
CA MET A 161 -5.92 1.93 2.61
C MET A 161 -7.01 0.86 2.62
N LEU A 162 -7.03 0.04 3.65
CA LEU A 162 -7.92 -1.10 3.83
C LEU A 162 -9.17 -0.70 4.63
N CYS A 163 -10.33 -1.20 4.23
CA CYS A 163 -11.55 -1.09 5.03
C CYS A 163 -11.37 -1.74 6.41
N GLN A 164 -11.86 -1.05 7.45
CA GLN A 164 -12.10 -1.65 8.76
C GLN A 164 -13.45 -2.41 8.77
N PRO A 165 -13.65 -3.38 9.69
CA PRO A 165 -12.72 -3.86 10.71
C PRO A 165 -11.66 -4.83 10.16
N ALA A 166 -10.44 -4.76 10.70
CA ALA A 166 -9.34 -5.65 10.32
C ALA A 166 -8.43 -6.03 11.50
N HIS A 167 -7.81 -7.21 11.41
CA HIS A 167 -6.63 -7.59 12.18
C HIS A 167 -5.42 -7.63 11.25
N VAL A 168 -4.37 -6.88 11.57
CA VAL A 168 -3.16 -6.79 10.75
C VAL A 168 -2.04 -7.60 11.39
N PHE A 169 -1.46 -8.51 10.64
CA PHE A 169 -0.32 -9.33 11.02
C PHE A 169 0.94 -8.76 10.39
N ILE A 170 1.94 -8.49 11.23
CA ILE A 170 3.26 -8.06 10.80
C ILE A 170 4.33 -8.95 11.45
N PRO A 171 5.34 -9.42 10.69
CA PRO A 171 6.47 -10.13 11.26
C PRO A 171 7.26 -9.19 12.19
N ILE A 172 7.93 -9.78 13.17
CA ILE A 172 8.95 -9.11 13.99
C ILE A 172 10.16 -10.03 14.11
N GLN A 173 11.34 -9.41 14.23
CA GLN A 173 12.60 -10.14 14.36
C GLN A 173 13.12 -10.15 15.80
N LYS A 174 13.84 -11.21 16.17
CA LYS A 174 14.40 -11.39 17.51
C LYS A 174 15.43 -10.32 17.86
N GLU A 175 16.26 -9.93 16.90
CA GLU A 175 17.32 -8.93 17.03
C GLU A 175 16.86 -7.59 16.46
N SER A 176 15.66 -7.18 16.84
CA SER A 176 15.10 -5.89 16.43
C SER A 176 15.81 -4.74 17.14
N ILE A 177 15.96 -3.62 16.45
CA ILE A 177 16.42 -2.37 17.05
C ILE A 177 15.32 -1.70 17.90
N HIS A 178 14.07 -2.16 17.77
CA HIS A 178 12.92 -1.61 18.45
C HIS A 178 12.54 -2.47 19.67
N PRO A 179 12.12 -1.86 20.79
CA PRO A 179 11.64 -2.60 21.95
C PRO A 179 10.51 -3.57 21.58
N ASP A 180 10.66 -4.84 21.97
CA ASP A 180 9.73 -5.94 21.68
C ASP A 180 9.43 -6.14 20.19
N GLY A 181 10.37 -5.78 19.31
CA GLY A 181 10.24 -5.97 17.87
C GLY A 181 9.35 -4.96 17.14
N LEU A 182 8.86 -3.93 17.84
CA LEU A 182 7.82 -3.05 17.33
C LEU A 182 8.09 -1.58 17.67
N ARG A 183 8.27 -0.74 16.65
CA ARG A 183 8.34 0.71 16.78
C ARG A 183 6.98 1.29 17.14
N THR A 184 6.97 2.22 18.09
CA THR A 184 5.80 3.05 18.42
C THR A 184 6.03 4.46 17.90
N PHE A 185 5.16 4.95 17.01
CA PHE A 185 5.24 6.32 16.50
C PHE A 185 4.53 7.26 17.47
N THR A 186 5.26 7.81 18.44
CA THR A 186 4.72 8.59 19.56
C THR A 186 4.04 9.90 19.17
N HIS A 187 4.29 10.39 17.95
CA HIS A 187 3.66 11.60 17.40
C HIS A 187 2.39 11.32 16.62
N GLU A 188 2.07 10.04 16.39
CA GLU A 188 0.90 9.59 15.62
C GLU A 188 -0.20 9.12 16.58
N GLY A 189 -1.13 10.03 16.88
CA GLY A 189 -2.29 9.76 17.72
C GLY A 189 -1.95 9.23 19.11
N SER A 190 -2.63 8.16 19.52
CA SER A 190 -2.55 7.54 20.85
C SER A 190 -1.70 6.26 20.86
N SER A 191 -0.71 6.15 19.98
CA SER A 191 0.08 4.93 19.78
C SER A 191 0.64 4.33 21.07
N THR A 192 1.23 5.15 21.95
CA THR A 192 1.80 4.69 23.22
C THR A 192 0.74 4.15 24.17
N GLN A 193 -0.38 4.87 24.32
CA GLN A 193 -1.44 4.54 25.25
C GLN A 193 -2.22 3.29 24.81
N LEU A 194 -2.31 3.07 23.49
CA LEU A 194 -3.08 1.97 22.92
C LEU A 194 -2.27 0.70 22.70
N ARG A 195 -0.94 0.78 22.66
CA ARG A 195 -0.03 -0.33 22.31
C ARG A 195 -0.38 -1.65 22.99
N SER A 196 -0.52 -1.69 24.31
CA SER A 196 -0.82 -2.94 25.03
C SER A 196 -2.25 -3.46 24.81
N ARG A 197 -3.16 -2.61 24.33
CA ARG A 197 -4.56 -2.95 24.05
C ARG A 197 -4.76 -3.47 22.64
N VAL A 198 -4.06 -2.88 21.67
CA VAL A 198 -4.25 -3.16 20.23
C VAL A 198 -3.18 -4.06 19.65
N CYS A 199 -2.04 -4.25 20.32
CA CYS A 199 -1.00 -5.17 19.88
C CYS A 199 -1.01 -6.46 20.71
N GLN A 200 -1.05 -7.59 20.03
CA GLN A 200 -0.86 -8.92 20.62
C GLN A 200 0.41 -9.55 20.04
N TRP A 201 1.38 -9.83 20.92
CA TRP A 201 2.63 -10.46 20.53
C TRP A 201 2.49 -11.98 20.40
N HIS A 202 3.11 -12.49 19.35
CA HIS A 202 3.35 -13.91 19.11
C HIS A 202 4.86 -14.10 18.95
N LYS A 203 5.31 -15.35 18.76
CA LYS A 203 6.75 -15.69 18.75
C LYS A 203 7.62 -14.79 17.85
N ASN A 204 7.21 -14.59 16.59
CA ASN A 204 7.96 -13.84 15.56
C ASN A 204 7.04 -12.91 14.75
N MET A 205 5.93 -12.47 15.36
CA MET A 205 4.87 -11.71 14.70
C MET A 205 4.07 -10.92 15.74
N VAL A 206 3.52 -9.79 15.35
CA VAL A 206 2.51 -9.05 16.13
C VAL A 206 1.21 -9.02 15.35
N THR A 207 0.09 -9.20 16.05
CA THR A 207 -1.23 -8.85 15.54
C THR A 207 -1.62 -7.47 16.05
N VAL A 208 -1.97 -6.57 15.15
CA VAL A 208 -2.48 -5.22 15.43
C VAL A 208 -3.98 -5.20 15.17
N ASP A 209 -4.75 -4.82 16.19
CA ASP A 209 -6.21 -4.73 16.15
C ASP A 209 -6.67 -3.36 15.61
N CYS A 210 -7.11 -3.36 14.36
CA CYS A 210 -7.63 -2.20 13.63
C CYS A 210 -9.17 -2.25 13.51
N GLN A 211 -9.87 -2.85 14.47
CA GLN A 211 -11.34 -2.98 14.40
C GLN A 211 -12.10 -1.72 14.83
N LYS A 212 -11.48 -0.86 15.65
CA LYS A 212 -12.15 0.31 16.23
C LYS A 212 -11.50 1.61 15.74
N PRO A 213 -12.30 2.68 15.54
CA PRO A 213 -11.77 4.00 15.26
C PRO A 213 -10.85 4.45 16.40
N SER A 214 -9.56 4.59 16.09
CA SER A 214 -8.56 5.19 16.97
C SER A 214 -7.30 5.48 16.18
N THR A 215 -6.66 6.62 16.43
CA THR A 215 -5.44 6.97 15.72
C THR A 215 -4.23 6.34 16.40
N PHE A 216 -3.51 5.48 15.69
CA PHE A 216 -2.23 4.93 16.12
C PHE A 216 -1.39 4.53 14.91
N LYS A 217 -0.08 4.43 15.09
CA LYS A 217 0.86 3.90 14.11
C LYS A 217 1.95 3.07 14.77
N PHE A 218 2.21 1.90 14.20
CA PHE A 218 3.26 0.97 14.62
C PHE A 218 4.09 0.55 13.42
N GLY A 219 5.35 0.15 13.65
CA GLY A 219 6.23 -0.33 12.58
C GLY A 219 7.12 -1.47 13.02
N SER A 220 7.59 -2.26 12.06
CA SER A 220 8.57 -3.33 12.26
C SER A 220 9.76 -3.15 11.34
N ASP A 221 10.92 -3.55 11.83
CA ASP A 221 12.19 -3.62 11.11
C ASP A 221 12.48 -5.02 10.55
N ASP A 222 11.48 -5.93 10.52
CA ASP A 222 11.68 -7.29 10.02
C ASP A 222 11.98 -7.29 8.51
N PRO A 223 13.07 -7.93 8.07
CA PRO A 223 13.47 -7.97 6.67
C PRO A 223 12.62 -8.95 5.85
N GLY A 224 11.60 -9.58 6.43
CA GLY A 224 10.60 -10.36 5.69
C GLY A 224 9.68 -9.50 4.83
N SER A 225 9.52 -8.22 5.19
CA SER A 225 8.76 -7.17 4.47
C SER A 225 7.41 -7.65 3.94
N TRP A 226 6.68 -8.39 4.77
CA TRP A 226 5.31 -8.81 4.46
C TRP A 226 4.34 -8.26 5.48
N ILE A 227 3.13 -7.98 5.02
CA ILE A 227 2.01 -7.54 5.84
C ILE A 227 0.76 -8.28 5.38
N VAL A 228 -0.04 -8.78 6.32
CA VAL A 228 -1.29 -9.46 5.99
C VAL A 228 -2.40 -8.92 6.86
N ALA A 229 -3.51 -8.50 6.26
CA ALA A 229 -4.71 -8.15 6.99
C ALA A 229 -5.76 -9.26 6.87
N LYS A 230 -6.45 -9.57 7.97
CA LYS A 230 -7.63 -10.41 8.02
C LYS A 230 -8.85 -9.56 8.32
N LEU A 231 -9.79 -9.55 7.38
CA LEU A 231 -11.05 -8.82 7.41
C LEU A 231 -12.19 -9.77 7.83
N GLU A 232 -13.41 -9.23 7.85
CA GLU A 232 -14.63 -10.02 8.02
C GLU A 232 -14.72 -11.20 7.03
N ASN A 233 -15.49 -12.23 7.40
CA ASN A 233 -15.68 -13.44 6.58
C ASN A 233 -14.38 -14.20 6.30
N GLN A 234 -13.39 -14.01 7.18
CA GLN A 234 -12.10 -14.69 7.12
C GLN A 234 -11.30 -14.37 5.84
N ILE A 235 -11.61 -13.25 5.18
CA ILE A 235 -10.85 -12.80 4.00
C ILE A 235 -9.50 -12.29 4.47
N MET A 236 -8.43 -12.70 3.81
CA MET A 236 -7.07 -12.22 4.02
C MET A 236 -6.57 -11.52 2.78
N LEU A 237 -6.04 -10.30 2.93
CA LEU A 237 -5.25 -9.59 1.93
C LEU A 237 -3.81 -9.54 2.41
N GLY A 238 -2.87 -10.07 1.63
CA GLY A 238 -1.46 -10.07 1.97
C GLY A 238 -0.61 -9.41 0.90
N LYS A 239 0.44 -8.71 1.33
CA LYS A 239 1.42 -8.05 0.46
C LYS A 239 2.83 -8.34 0.96
N LYS A 240 3.80 -8.52 0.06
CA LYS A 240 5.20 -8.76 0.38
C LYS A 240 6.13 -8.20 -0.67
N PHE A 241 7.10 -7.38 -0.28
CA PHE A 241 8.25 -7.07 -1.14
C PHE A 241 9.25 -8.22 -1.17
N LEU A 242 9.68 -8.60 -2.37
CA LEU A 242 10.63 -9.70 -2.63
C LEU A 242 12.10 -9.27 -2.56
N CYS A 243 12.38 -7.98 -2.34
CA CYS A 243 13.72 -7.42 -2.36
C CYS A 243 14.00 -6.71 -1.02
N ASN A 244 14.76 -7.37 -0.14
CA ASN A 244 15.10 -6.86 1.20
C ASN A 244 16.61 -6.78 1.43
N GLU A 245 17.39 -6.68 0.34
CA GLU A 245 18.83 -6.42 0.46
C GLU A 245 19.04 -4.91 0.62
N GLY A 246 18.92 -4.44 1.86
CA GLY A 246 19.27 -3.09 2.25
C GLY A 246 19.29 -2.94 3.76
N THR A 247 20.13 -2.03 4.26
CA THR A 247 20.40 -1.89 5.70
C THR A 247 19.74 -0.67 6.32
N ILE A 248 19.23 0.26 5.51
CA ILE A 248 18.67 1.53 5.97
C ILE A 248 17.29 1.71 5.34
N TYR A 249 16.25 1.57 6.17
CA TYR A 249 14.88 1.89 5.79
C TYR A 249 14.49 3.28 6.30
N PRO A 250 13.56 3.98 5.63
CA PRO A 250 12.87 5.10 6.25
C PRO A 250 12.31 4.67 7.60
N ASP A 251 12.33 5.57 8.57
CA ASP A 251 11.76 5.29 9.89
C ASP A 251 12.35 4.05 10.62
N HIS A 252 13.48 3.54 10.11
CA HIS A 252 14.03 2.25 10.50
C HIS A 252 12.99 1.13 10.55
N CYS A 253 11.97 1.18 9.67
CA CYS A 253 10.91 0.20 9.55
C CYS A 253 10.71 -0.15 8.06
N SER A 254 10.60 -1.44 7.77
CA SER A 254 10.23 -1.94 6.44
C SER A 254 8.71 -2.07 6.28
N ILE A 255 8.00 -2.14 7.41
CA ILE A 255 6.57 -2.41 7.48
C ILE A 255 5.96 -1.45 8.49
N GLU A 256 4.85 -0.82 8.15
CA GLU A 256 4.11 0.06 9.05
C GLU A 256 2.60 -0.23 8.99
N VAL A 257 1.91 0.04 10.10
CA VAL A 257 0.45 -0.06 10.22
C VAL A 257 -0.05 1.23 10.83
N TYR A 258 -0.84 1.99 10.08
CA TYR A 258 -1.59 3.14 10.59
C TYR A 258 -3.07 2.77 10.75
N ASN A 259 -3.72 3.28 11.78
CA ASN A 259 -5.17 3.15 11.95
C ASN A 259 -5.78 4.53 12.13
N SER A 260 -6.91 4.79 11.47
CA SER A 260 -7.59 6.07 11.56
C SER A 260 -8.71 6.04 12.61
N GLU A 261 -8.87 7.14 13.35
CA GLU A 261 -10.08 7.40 14.14
C GLU A 261 -11.19 8.10 13.36
N LYS A 262 -10.81 8.76 12.27
CA LYS A 262 -11.66 9.74 11.58
C LYS A 262 -12.48 9.11 10.47
N TYR A 263 -11.91 8.13 9.80
CA TYR A 263 -12.57 7.34 8.76
C TYR A 263 -12.32 5.85 8.99
N PRO A 264 -13.20 4.95 8.53
CA PRO A 264 -13.12 3.52 8.83
C PRO A 264 -12.08 2.80 7.96
N TYR A 265 -10.81 3.19 8.07
CA TYR A 265 -9.70 2.53 7.38
C TYR A 265 -8.47 2.36 8.27
N CYS A 266 -7.67 1.36 7.94
CA CYS A 266 -6.27 1.24 8.36
C CYS A 266 -5.37 1.18 7.13
N GLU A 267 -4.10 1.56 7.27
CA GLU A 267 -3.10 1.44 6.21
C GLU A 267 -2.22 0.23 6.44
N LEU A 268 -2.01 -0.54 5.38
CA LEU A 268 -0.94 -1.52 5.27
C LEU A 268 0.18 -0.85 4.50
N GLU A 269 1.34 -0.69 5.14
CA GLU A 269 2.43 0.07 4.56
C GLU A 269 3.67 -0.80 4.41
N LEU A 270 4.24 -0.83 3.21
CA LEU A 270 5.51 -1.47 2.92
C LEU A 270 6.49 -0.44 2.38
N LEU A 271 7.71 -0.44 2.93
CA LEU A 271 8.77 0.47 2.55
C LEU A 271 9.95 -0.31 1.99
N THR A 272 10.61 0.22 0.97
CA THR A 272 11.90 -0.31 0.51
C THR A 272 13.06 0.30 1.31
N PRO A 273 14.27 -0.27 1.25
CA PRO A 273 15.46 0.44 1.67
C PRO A 273 15.60 1.79 0.97
N MET A 274 16.30 2.72 1.61
CA MET A 274 16.72 3.98 1.02
C MET A 274 17.74 3.72 -0.09
N VAL A 275 17.46 4.23 -1.28
CA VAL A 275 18.33 4.13 -2.46
C VAL A 275 18.82 5.52 -2.88
N ASP A 276 20.09 5.62 -3.28
CA ASP A 276 20.66 6.82 -3.89
C ASP A 276 20.61 6.67 -5.40
N LEU A 277 19.81 7.51 -6.07
CA LEU A 277 19.58 7.46 -7.50
C LEU A 277 20.32 8.62 -8.18
N ALA A 278 21.30 8.28 -9.01
CA ALA A 278 21.91 9.22 -9.95
C ALA A 278 20.89 9.69 -11.02
N PRO A 279 21.11 10.83 -11.69
CA PRO A 279 20.33 11.22 -12.86
C PRO A 279 20.25 10.10 -13.90
N GLY A 280 19.04 9.79 -14.38
CA GLY A 280 18.75 8.71 -15.32
C GLY A 280 18.66 7.31 -14.69
N ALA A 281 19.08 7.12 -13.43
CA ALA A 281 19.04 5.83 -12.77
C ALA A 281 17.61 5.45 -12.35
N SER A 282 17.37 4.14 -12.24
CA SER A 282 16.11 3.58 -11.75
C SER A 282 16.35 2.52 -10.69
N HIS A 283 15.47 2.46 -9.69
CA HIS A 283 15.39 1.37 -8.73
C HIS A 283 14.06 0.64 -8.89
N GLN A 284 14.09 -0.69 -8.89
CA GLN A 284 12.92 -1.53 -9.05
C GLN A 284 12.82 -2.57 -7.93
N VAL A 285 11.58 -2.89 -7.57
CA VAL A 285 11.21 -3.84 -6.52
C VAL A 285 9.95 -4.56 -6.96
N HIS A 286 9.89 -5.86 -6.67
CA HIS A 286 8.72 -6.70 -6.92
C HIS A 286 7.95 -6.94 -5.62
N GLU A 287 6.64 -6.81 -5.71
CA GLU A 287 5.67 -7.11 -4.68
C GLU A 287 4.82 -8.30 -5.10
N ILE A 288 4.59 -9.23 -4.18
CA ILE A 288 3.55 -10.25 -4.31
C ILE A 288 2.36 -9.82 -3.47
N CYS A 289 1.19 -9.79 -4.10
CA CYS A 289 -0.09 -9.58 -3.45
C CYS A 289 -0.98 -10.81 -3.59
N PHE A 290 -1.78 -11.11 -2.57
CA PHE A 290 -2.81 -12.14 -2.66
C PHE A 290 -4.06 -11.75 -1.89
N VAL A 291 -5.19 -12.31 -2.32
CA VAL A 291 -6.42 -12.39 -1.52
C VAL A 291 -6.92 -13.84 -1.42
N THR A 292 -7.37 -14.25 -0.24
CA THR A 292 -7.91 -15.60 -0.01
C THR A 292 -8.87 -15.64 1.18
N THR A 293 -9.59 -16.74 1.37
CA THR A 293 -10.32 -17.04 2.61
C THR A 293 -9.49 -18.00 3.48
N CYS A 294 -9.37 -17.71 4.78
CA CYS A 294 -8.63 -18.55 5.71
C CYS A 294 -9.36 -18.72 7.05
N ASP A 295 -10.03 -19.86 7.22
CA ASP A 295 -10.83 -20.18 8.41
C ASP A 295 -10.01 -20.62 9.63
N LYS A 296 -8.67 -20.59 9.53
CA LYS A 296 -7.82 -20.90 10.69
C LYS A 296 -8.09 -19.91 11.82
N LYS A 297 -8.40 -20.46 12.99
CA LYS A 297 -8.59 -19.69 14.23
C LYS A 297 -7.30 -19.01 14.70
N THR A 298 -6.17 -19.67 14.47
CA THR A 298 -4.83 -19.15 14.79
C THR A 298 -3.97 -19.25 13.54
N THR A 299 -3.28 -18.17 13.20
CA THR A 299 -2.36 -18.14 12.05
C THR A 299 -0.96 -17.84 12.55
N THR A 300 -0.01 -18.74 12.28
CA THR A 300 1.41 -18.52 12.59
C THR A 300 2.08 -17.74 11.47
N ARG A 301 3.28 -17.19 11.73
CA ARG A 301 4.14 -16.60 10.68
C ARG A 301 4.35 -17.57 9.51
N ASP A 302 4.74 -18.81 9.80
CA ASP A 302 4.97 -19.84 8.78
C ASP A 302 3.71 -20.15 7.95
N ASP A 303 2.53 -20.06 8.55
CA ASP A 303 1.27 -20.23 7.82
C ASP A 303 0.98 -19.06 6.88
N LEU A 304 1.31 -17.83 7.28
CA LEU A 304 1.16 -16.64 6.44
C LEU A 304 2.17 -16.61 5.29
N GLU A 305 3.43 -16.97 5.58
CA GLU A 305 4.51 -16.93 4.60
C GLU A 305 4.31 -17.90 3.42
N LYS A 306 3.56 -18.99 3.63
CA LYS A 306 3.18 -19.93 2.57
C LYS A 306 2.35 -19.27 1.47
N PHE A 307 1.52 -18.27 1.79
CA PHE A 307 0.69 -17.59 0.78
C PHE A 307 1.50 -16.70 -0.17
N PHE A 308 2.74 -16.36 0.19
CA PHE A 308 3.64 -15.58 -0.66
C PHE A 308 4.54 -16.45 -1.55
N GLN A 309 4.43 -17.78 -1.47
CA GLN A 309 5.11 -18.66 -2.40
C GLN A 309 4.39 -18.60 -3.75
N GLU A 310 5.12 -18.45 -4.85
CA GLU A 310 4.53 -18.44 -6.19
C GLU A 310 3.81 -19.76 -6.43
N ASN A 311 2.51 -19.69 -6.76
CA ASN A 311 1.81 -20.83 -7.34
C ASN A 311 2.36 -21.02 -8.76
N LYS A 312 3.30 -21.96 -8.92
CA LYS A 312 3.80 -22.40 -10.22
C LYS A 312 2.73 -23.13 -11.02
#